data_AF-A0A7J8A0U9-F1
#
_entry.id   AF-A0A7J8A0U9-F1
#
_cell.length_a   1.000
_cell.length_b   1.000
_cell.length_c   1.000
_cell.angle_alpha   90.00
_cell.angle_beta   90.00
_cell.angle_gamma   90.00
#
_symmetry.space_group_name_H-M   'P 1'
#
loop_
_entity.id
_entity.type
_entity.pdbx_description
1 polymer ?
#
loop_
_entity_poly.entity_id
_entity_poly.type
_entity_poly.pdbx_seq_one_letter_code
_entity_poly.pdbx_strand_id
1 'polypeptide(L)'
;MCPFCRVYIERNEGCAQMMCKNCKHTFCWYCLQNLDNDIFLRHYDKGPCRNKLGHSRASVIWNRTQVVGILVGLGIIALVTSPLLLLASPCIICCVCKCCRGKKKKHDPSTT
;
A
#
# COMPACT_ATOMS: atom_id res chain seq x y z
N MET A 1 -17.17 -23.77 11.47
CA MET A 1 -17.85 -24.44 10.33
C MET A 1 -18.56 -23.38 9.50
N CYS A 2 -18.56 -23.49 8.17
CA CYS A 2 -19.37 -22.59 7.32
C CYS A 2 -20.87 -22.88 7.51
N PRO A 3 -21.72 -21.89 7.84
CA PRO A 3 -23.16 -22.12 8.01
C PRO A 3 -23.86 -22.48 6.70
N PHE A 4 -23.29 -22.09 5.56
CA PHE A 4 -23.85 -22.33 4.23
C PHE A 4 -23.43 -23.70 3.65
N CYS A 5 -22.12 -23.89 3.36
CA CYS A 5 -21.63 -25.10 2.71
C CYS A 5 -21.04 -26.15 3.66
N ARG A 6 -21.15 -25.93 4.98
CA ARG A 6 -20.81 -26.93 6.02
C ARG A 6 -19.35 -27.39 6.09
N VAL A 7 -18.46 -26.86 5.25
CA VAL A 7 -17.02 -27.13 5.35
C VAL A 7 -16.47 -26.66 6.70
N TYR A 8 -15.54 -27.43 7.25
CA TYR A 8 -14.81 -27.02 8.44
C TYR A 8 -13.91 -25.83 8.12
N ILE A 9 -13.89 -24.89 9.06
CA ILE A 9 -13.09 -23.67 8.97
C ILE A 9 -12.45 -23.52 10.34
N GLU A 10 -11.12 -23.50 10.36
CA GLU A 10 -10.32 -23.16 11.53
C GLU A 10 -10.18 -21.64 11.62
N ARG A 11 -10.26 -21.09 12.83
CA ARG A 11 -10.08 -19.66 13.08
C ARG A 11 -8.77 -19.45 13.84
N ASN A 12 -7.80 -18.82 13.19
CA ASN A 12 -6.45 -18.59 13.74
C ASN A 12 -6.38 -17.27 14.53
N GLU A 13 -7.39 -17.02 15.37
CA GLU A 13 -7.59 -15.76 16.11
C GLU A 13 -7.78 -14.53 15.19
N GLY A 14 -8.00 -13.34 15.79
CA GLY A 14 -8.22 -12.09 15.03
C GLY A 14 -9.68 -11.86 14.58
N CYS A 15 -9.89 -11.53 13.30
CA CYS A 15 -11.19 -11.08 12.76
C CYS A 15 -12.31 -12.11 12.96
N ALA A 16 -13.48 -11.65 13.42
CA ALA A 16 -14.67 -12.48 13.61
C ALA A 16 -15.59 -12.51 12.38
N GLN A 17 -15.42 -11.59 11.43
CA GLN A 17 -16.11 -11.64 10.15
C GLN A 17 -15.30 -12.54 9.22
N MET A 18 -15.84 -13.71 8.91
CA MET A 18 -15.15 -14.74 8.16
C MET A 18 -15.75 -14.90 6.78
N MET A 19 -14.91 -15.17 5.79
CA MET A 19 -15.34 -15.52 4.43
C MET A 19 -14.94 -16.96 4.14
N CYS A 20 -15.91 -17.79 3.75
CA CYS A 20 -15.66 -19.17 3.38
C CYS A 20 -14.88 -19.24 2.05
N LYS A 21 -13.75 -19.95 2.03
CA LYS A 21 -12.95 -20.09 0.79
C LYS A 21 -13.67 -20.88 -0.31
N ASN A 22 -14.52 -21.85 0.08
CA ASN A 22 -15.26 -22.73 -0.82
C ASN A 22 -16.45 -22.01 -1.48
N CYS A 23 -17.40 -21.52 -0.68
CA CYS A 23 -18.64 -20.92 -1.21
C CYS A 23 -18.67 -19.39 -1.21
N LYS A 24 -17.59 -18.71 -0.81
CA LYS A 24 -17.45 -17.25 -0.68
C LYS A 24 -18.41 -16.55 0.29
N HIS A 25 -19.27 -17.31 0.96
CA HIS A 25 -20.20 -16.80 1.96
C HIS A 25 -19.46 -16.16 3.15
N THR A 26 -19.89 -14.95 3.50
CA THR A 26 -19.38 -14.16 4.62
C THR A 26 -20.32 -14.25 5.81
N PHE A 27 -19.79 -14.54 6.99
CA PHE A 27 -20.59 -14.77 8.19
C PHE A 27 -19.85 -14.36 9.48
N CYS A 28 -20.62 -14.15 10.55
CA CYS A 28 -20.07 -13.89 11.87
C CYS A 28 -19.66 -15.19 12.56
N TRP A 29 -18.43 -15.29 13.06
CA TRP A 29 -17.95 -16.48 13.75
C TRP A 29 -18.76 -16.83 15.01
N TYR A 30 -19.24 -15.83 15.75
CA TYR A 30 -19.90 -16.05 17.04
C TYR A 30 -21.35 -16.50 16.92
N CYS A 31 -22.13 -15.86 16.04
CA CYS A 31 -23.56 -16.12 15.90
C CYS A 31 -23.92 -16.85 14.62
N LEU A 32 -22.94 -17.12 13.74
CA LEU A 32 -23.10 -17.78 12.44
C LEU A 32 -24.08 -17.07 11.49
N GLN A 33 -24.41 -15.81 11.78
CA GLN A 33 -25.31 -15.02 10.95
C GLN A 33 -24.64 -14.63 9.63
N ASN A 34 -25.42 -14.64 8.56
CA ASN A 34 -25.00 -14.18 7.24
C ASN A 34 -24.65 -12.68 7.26
N LEU A 35 -23.47 -12.33 6.77
CA LEU A 35 -22.95 -10.97 6.64
C LEU A 35 -22.62 -10.58 5.19
N ASP A 36 -23.06 -11.34 4.18
CA ASP A 36 -22.81 -11.06 2.76
C ASP A 36 -23.21 -9.63 2.35
N ASN A 37 -24.29 -9.10 2.93
CA ASN A 37 -24.80 -7.76 2.66
C ASN A 37 -24.35 -6.70 3.69
N ASP A 38 -23.61 -7.07 4.73
CA ASP A 38 -23.20 -6.14 5.81
C ASP A 38 -21.80 -5.55 5.56
N ILE A 39 -21.70 -4.81 4.45
CA ILE A 39 -20.46 -4.17 3.97
C ILE A 39 -19.90 -3.18 5.00
N PHE A 40 -20.78 -2.58 5.82
CA PHE A 40 -20.42 -1.55 6.80
C PHE A 40 -20.14 -2.11 8.20
N LEU A 41 -20.08 -3.44 8.35
CA LEU A 41 -19.81 -4.13 9.63
C LEU A 41 -20.82 -3.77 10.73
N ARG A 42 -22.04 -3.33 10.38
CA ARG A 42 -23.02 -2.78 11.33
C ARG A 42 -23.45 -3.80 12.37
N HIS A 43 -23.35 -5.10 12.05
CA HIS A 43 -23.55 -6.20 12.97
C HIS A 43 -22.72 -6.08 14.26
N TYR A 44 -21.52 -5.50 14.19
CA TYR A 44 -20.63 -5.35 15.34
C TYR A 44 -20.84 -4.06 16.14
N ASP A 45 -21.80 -3.20 15.76
CA ASP A 45 -22.09 -1.95 16.46
C ASP A 45 -23.17 -2.11 17.54
N LYS A 46 -23.97 -3.19 17.48
CA LYS A 46 -25.14 -3.42 18.36
C LYS A 46 -25.28 -4.90 18.72
N GLY A 47 -26.13 -5.19 19.72
CA GLY A 47 -26.50 -6.56 20.08
C GLY A 47 -25.36 -7.42 20.66
N PRO A 48 -25.50 -8.76 20.66
CA PRO A 48 -24.61 -9.69 21.36
C PRO A 48 -23.21 -9.83 20.75
N CYS A 49 -23.03 -9.35 19.51
CA CYS A 49 -21.75 -9.33 18.80
C CYS A 49 -21.06 -7.97 18.86
N ARG A 50 -21.62 -7.00 19.61
CA ARG A 50 -21.05 -5.66 19.74
C ARG A 50 -19.59 -5.72 20.21
N ASN A 51 -18.71 -4.98 19.54
CA ASN A 51 -17.27 -4.91 19.81
C ASN A 51 -16.49 -6.24 19.67
N LYS A 52 -17.10 -7.31 19.12
CA LYS A 52 -16.45 -8.62 18.95
C LYS A 52 -15.81 -8.82 17.56
N LEU A 53 -15.50 -7.76 16.82
CA LEU A 53 -14.89 -7.91 15.49
C LEU A 53 -13.45 -8.48 15.56
N GLY A 54 -12.71 -8.20 16.64
CA GLY A 54 -11.36 -8.74 16.86
C GLY A 54 -10.20 -7.89 16.32
N HIS A 55 -10.48 -6.85 15.52
CA HIS A 55 -9.49 -5.83 15.14
C HIS A 55 -10.12 -4.44 15.17
N SER A 56 -9.29 -3.41 15.34
CA SER A 56 -9.74 -2.02 15.25
C SER A 56 -10.05 -1.67 13.79
N ARG A 57 -11.28 -1.24 13.49
CA ARG A 57 -11.72 -0.74 12.16
C ARG A 57 -10.76 0.32 11.59
N ALA A 58 -10.02 0.99 12.48
CA ALA A 58 -8.96 1.92 12.15
C ALA A 58 -7.88 1.34 11.24
N SER A 59 -7.52 0.06 11.32
CA SER A 59 -6.41 -0.49 10.51
C SER A 59 -6.74 -0.54 9.01
N VAL A 60 -7.98 -0.91 8.65
CA VAL A 60 -8.41 -0.94 7.25
C VAL A 60 -8.52 0.47 6.69
N ILE A 61 -9.04 1.41 7.49
CA ILE A 61 -9.15 2.83 7.13
C ILE A 61 -7.75 3.45 7.01
N TRP A 62 -6.85 3.16 7.94
CA TRP A 62 -5.46 3.63 7.99
C TRP A 62 -4.67 3.11 6.80
N ASN A 63 -4.81 1.84 6.42
CA ASN A 63 -4.18 1.31 5.22
C ASN A 63 -4.68 2.03 3.96
N ARG A 64 -5.99 2.29 3.87
CA ARG A 64 -6.58 2.97 2.70
C ARG A 64 -6.13 4.43 2.59
N THR A 65 -6.02 5.15 3.70
CA THR A 65 -5.46 6.52 3.70
C THR A 65 -3.95 6.54 3.50
N GLN A 66 -3.22 5.55 4.01
CA GLN A 66 -1.77 5.44 3.84
C GLN A 66 -1.38 5.28 2.36
N VAL A 67 -2.08 4.42 1.61
CA VAL A 67 -1.80 4.24 0.17
C VAL A 67 -2.02 5.53 -0.61
N VAL A 68 -3.12 6.24 -0.35
CA VAL A 68 -3.39 7.53 -0.99
C VAL A 68 -2.33 8.56 -0.63
N GLY A 69 -1.94 8.63 0.65
CA GLY A 69 -0.88 9.53 1.12
C GLY A 69 0.47 9.27 0.45
N ILE A 70 0.87 8.01 0.27
CA ILE A 70 2.12 7.65 -0.41
C ILE A 70 2.09 8.05 -1.88
N LEU A 71 0.98 7.79 -2.60
CA LEU A 71 0.85 8.16 -4.01
C LEU A 71 0.93 9.67 -4.22
N VAL A 72 0.22 10.45 -3.39
CA VAL A 72 0.28 11.91 -3.42
C VAL A 72 1.69 12.40 -3.07
N GLY A 73 2.30 11.86 -2.01
CA GLY A 73 3.65 12.21 -1.59
C GLY A 73 4.70 11.99 -2.68
N LEU A 74 4.71 10.81 -3.31
CA LEU A 74 5.63 10.51 -4.42
C LEU A 74 5.37 11.41 -5.64
N GLY A 75 4.11 11.71 -5.94
CA GLY A 75 3.74 12.64 -7.02
C GLY A 75 4.31 14.04 -6.80
N ILE A 76 4.17 14.60 -5.59
CA ILE A 76 4.74 15.90 -5.24
C ILE A 76 6.27 15.89 -5.31
N ILE A 77 6.92 14.84 -4.78
CA ILE A 77 8.38 14.72 -4.82
C ILE A 77 8.88 14.76 -6.27
N ALA A 78 8.27 13.99 -7.17
CA ALA A 78 8.64 13.95 -8.59
C ALA A 78 8.43 15.32 -9.28
N LEU A 79 7.31 16.00 -8.97
CA LEU A 79 6.99 17.33 -9.48
C LEU A 79 7.99 18.40 -9.05
N VAL A 80 8.54 18.30 -7.84
CA VAL A 80 9.53 19.26 -7.31
C VAL A 80 10.94 18.92 -7.77
N THR A 81 11.31 17.62 -7.82
CA THR A 81 12.65 17.21 -8.27
C THR A 81 12.87 17.46 -9.76
N SER A 82 11.84 17.33 -10.60
CA SER A 82 11.95 17.58 -12.04
C SER A 82 12.48 19.01 -12.38
N PRO A 83 11.87 20.11 -11.88
CA PRO A 83 12.40 21.46 -12.11
C PRO A 83 13.75 21.71 -11.42
N LEU A 84 14.00 21.15 -10.24
CA LEU A 84 15.30 21.25 -9.56
C LEU A 84 16.43 20.59 -10.37
N LEU A 85 16.18 19.42 -10.96
CA LEU A 85 17.12 18.74 -11.84
C LEU A 85 17.33 19.49 -13.15
N LEU A 86 16.26 20.07 -13.74
CA LEU A 86 16.36 20.90 -14.94
C LEU A 86 17.16 22.19 -14.70
N LEU A 87 16.98 22.84 -13.55
CA LEU A 87 17.74 24.02 -13.12
C LEU A 87 19.20 23.70 -12.82
N ALA A 88 19.49 22.51 -12.28
CA ALA A 88 20.86 22.04 -12.04
C ALA A 88 21.54 21.53 -13.32
N SER A 89 20.77 21.18 -14.37
CA SER A 89 21.29 20.59 -15.60
C SER A 89 22.37 21.42 -16.31
N PRO A 90 22.29 22.77 -16.42
CA PRO A 90 23.34 23.56 -17.10
C PRO A 90 24.63 23.55 -16.29
N CYS A 91 24.53 23.56 -14.95
CA CYS A 91 25.68 23.49 -14.04
C CYS A 91 26.33 22.11 -14.06
N ILE A 92 25.54 21.02 -14.01
CA ILE A 92 26.04 19.65 -14.07
C ILE A 92 26.69 19.37 -15.43
N ILE A 93 26.03 19.74 -16.54
CA ILE A 93 26.57 19.57 -17.90
C ILE A 93 27.84 20.42 -18.08
N CYS A 94 27.87 21.65 -17.60
CA CYS A 94 29.06 22.52 -17.72
C CYS A 94 30.25 22.00 -16.88
N CYS A 95 29.98 21.48 -15.67
CA CYS A 95 31.00 20.86 -14.82
C CYS A 95 31.53 19.55 -15.44
N VAL A 96 30.66 18.68 -15.97
CA VAL A 96 31.05 17.43 -16.63
C VAL A 96 31.82 17.73 -17.92
N CYS A 97 31.37 18.66 -18.76
CA CYS A 97 32.06 19.04 -19.99
C CYS A 97 33.44 19.69 -19.74
N LYS A 98 33.61 20.48 -18.66
CA LYS A 98 34.94 20.98 -18.25
C LYS A 98 35.85 19.85 -17.78
N CYS A 99 35.36 18.91 -16.97
CA CYS A 99 36.12 17.71 -16.58
C CYS A 99 36.55 16.85 -17.79
N CYS A 100 35.69 16.70 -18.80
CA CYS A 100 36.01 15.95 -20.02
C CYS A 100 37.05 16.68 -20.91
N ARG A 101 36.99 18.01 -21.05
CA ARG A 101 38.03 18.79 -21.78
C ARG A 101 39.40 18.75 -21.10
N GLY A 102 39.43 18.71 -19.76
CA GLY A 102 40.68 18.56 -19.00
C GLY A 102 41.36 17.20 -19.18
N LYS A 103 40.57 16.13 -19.40
CA LYS A 103 41.10 14.77 -19.65
C LYS A 103 41.63 14.59 -21.08
N LYS A 104 41.01 15.21 -22.09
CA LYS A 104 41.50 15.14 -23.49
C LYS A 104 42.84 15.84 -23.69
N LYS A 105 43.15 16.92 -22.96
CA LYS A 105 44.44 17.61 -23.07
C LYS A 105 45.65 16.85 -22.49
N LYS A 106 45.45 15.74 -21.77
CA LYS A 106 46.55 14.94 -21.19
C LYS A 106 46.88 13.67 -21.99
N HIS A 107 46.17 13.38 -23.08
CA HIS A 107 46.35 12.15 -23.86
C HIS A 107 46.67 12.45 -25.35
N ASP A 108 47.50 13.46 -25.60
CA ASP A 108 48.25 13.54 -26.86
C ASP A 108 49.70 13.14 -26.54
N PRO A 109 50.12 11.90 -26.81
CA PRO A 109 51.53 11.56 -26.82
C PRO A 109 52.12 12.11 -28.12
N SER A 110 52.91 13.18 -27.98
CA SER A 110 53.90 13.61 -28.97
C SER A 110 54.66 12.39 -29.51
N THR A 111 54.38 12.02 -30.75
CA THR A 111 55.18 11.04 -31.49
C THR A 111 55.88 11.80 -32.61
N THR A 112 57.20 11.87 -32.44
CA THR A 112 58.30 12.00 -33.42
C THR A 112 57.93 11.92 -34.89
#